data_AF-A0A1S1Q7B1-F1
#
_entry.id   AF-A0A1S1Q7B1-F1
#
_cell.length_a   1.000
_cell.length_b   1.000
_cell.length_c   1.000
_cell.angle_alpha   90.00
_cell.angle_beta   90.00
_cell.angle_gamma   90.00
#
_symmetry.space_group_name_H-M   'P 1'
#
loop_
_entity.id
_entity.type
_entity.pdbx_description
1 polymer ?
#
loop_
_entity_poly.entity_id
_entity_poly.type
_entity_poly.pdbx_seq_one_letter_code
_entity_poly.pdbx_strand_id
1 'polypeptide(L)' 'MEQPYTLEPYQRCGLASLGLAALRAEYPGLSWHTLGGHFRSSQPFWAAIGANVPGGYEQRGVCSHVTSS' A
#
# COMPACT_ATOMS: atom_id res chain seq x y z
N MET A 1 2.00 -4.74 16.19
CA MET A 1 1.48 -5.16 14.87
C MET A 1 1.40 -3.92 14.01
N GLU A 2 2.06 -3.88 12.86
CA GLU A 2 1.97 -2.76 11.94
C GLU A 2 0.64 -2.86 11.17
N GLN A 3 -0.20 -1.83 11.24
CA GLN A 3 -1.49 -1.80 10.57
C GLN A 3 -1.75 -0.40 10.00
N PRO A 4 -2.42 -0.28 8.84
CA PRO A 4 -2.87 1.00 8.34
C PRO A 4 -3.73 1.69 9.41
N TYR A 5 -3.43 2.95 9.72
CA TYR A 5 -4.13 3.72 10.75
C TYR A 5 -4.60 5.06 10.20
N THR A 6 -5.83 5.41 10.55
CA THR A 6 -6.37 6.78 10.46
C THR A 6 -7.40 6.96 11.57
N LEU A 7 -7.74 8.21 11.89
CA LEU A 7 -8.79 8.49 12.87
C LEU A 7 -10.13 7.96 12.37
N GLU A 8 -10.98 7.49 13.29
CA GLU A 8 -12.28 6.89 13.00
C GLU A 8 -13.15 7.70 12.01
N PRO A 9 -13.24 9.05 12.13
CA PRO A 9 -14.03 9.88 11.20
C PRO A 9 -13.51 9.86 9.75
N TYR A 10 -12.27 9.44 9.54
CA TYR A 10 -11.60 9.41 8.26
C TYR A 10 -11.45 8.00 7.68
N GLN A 11 -11.92 6.98 8.41
CA GLN A 11 -11.96 5.63 7.89
C GLN A 11 -12.93 5.54 6.72
N ARG A 12 -12.57 4.74 5.71
CA ARG A 12 -13.37 4.52 4.48
C ARG A 12 -13.63 5.78 3.64
N CYS A 13 -12.98 6.90 3.90
CA CYS A 13 -13.04 8.12 3.08
C CYS A 13 -12.11 8.12 1.86
N GLY A 14 -11.45 6.99 1.55
CA GLY A 14 -10.54 6.89 0.41
C GLY A 14 -9.18 7.57 0.59
N LEU A 15 -8.84 8.04 1.80
CA LEU A 15 -7.59 8.75 2.08
C LEU A 15 -6.33 8.00 1.61
N ALA A 16 -6.28 6.68 1.80
CA ALA A 16 -5.14 5.88 1.38
C ALA A 16 -4.98 5.84 -0.15
N SER A 17 -6.08 5.75 -0.90
CA SER A 17 -6.06 5.83 -2.37
C SER A 17 -5.65 7.22 -2.85
N LEU A 18 -6.19 8.28 -2.23
CA LEU A 18 -5.83 9.66 -2.56
C LEU A 18 -4.35 9.94 -2.28
N GLY A 19 -3.84 9.50 -1.13
CA GLY A 19 -2.42 9.64 -0.78
C GLY A 19 -1.51 8.89 -1.76
N LEU A 20 -1.85 7.65 -2.12
CA LEU A 20 -1.09 6.88 -3.10
C LEU A 20 -1.11 7.54 -4.49
N ALA A 21 -2.25 8.08 -4.92
CA ALA A 21 -2.37 8.81 -6.17
C ALA A 21 -1.53 10.09 -6.18
N ALA A 22 -1.58 10.87 -5.10
CA ALA A 22 -0.79 12.10 -4.95
C ALA A 22 0.72 11.81 -5.01
N LEU A 23 1.18 10.81 -4.25
CA LEU A 23 2.60 10.41 -4.25
C LEU A 23 3.10 10.04 -5.65
N ARG A 24 2.28 9.32 -6.44
CA ARG A 24 2.65 8.95 -7.81
C ARG A 24 2.63 10.10 -8.79
N ALA A 25 1.69 11.03 -8.64
CA ALA A 25 1.63 12.21 -9.46
C ALA A 25 2.85 13.13 -9.20
N GLU A 26 3.26 13.25 -7.95
CA GLU A 26 4.37 14.11 -7.54
C GLU A 26 5.73 13.52 -7.91
N TYR A 27 5.90 12.19 -7.82
CA TYR A 27 7.17 11.52 -8.15
C TYR A 27 6.99 10.39 -9.18
N PRO A 28 6.75 10.75 -10.46
CA PRO A 28 6.64 9.75 -11.52
C PRO A 28 7.96 9.00 -11.68
N GLY A 29 7.93 7.67 -11.59
CA GLY A 29 9.09 6.80 -11.77
C GLY A 29 9.73 6.25 -10.49
N LEU A 30 9.31 6.71 -9.31
CA LEU A 30 9.72 6.09 -8.05
C LEU A 30 8.87 4.85 -7.74
N SER A 31 9.54 3.79 -7.30
CA SER A 31 8.87 2.62 -6.73
C SER A 31 8.54 2.89 -5.26
N TRP A 32 7.26 2.90 -4.92
CA TRP A 32 6.79 3.14 -3.57
C TRP A 32 6.70 1.84 -2.78
N HIS A 33 7.38 1.80 -1.64
CA HIS A 33 7.21 0.75 -0.64
C HIS A 33 6.42 1.29 0.52
N THR A 34 5.31 0.64 0.82
CA THR A 34 4.47 0.99 1.94
C THR A 34 4.83 0.13 3.14
N LEU A 35 4.90 0.73 4.33
CA LEU A 35 5.08 -0.01 5.58
C LEU A 35 3.98 -1.08 5.69
N GLY A 36 4.36 -2.31 6.02
CA GLY A 36 3.45 -3.47 6.05
C GLY A 36 3.02 -4.03 4.69
N GLY A 37 3.49 -3.47 3.57
CA GLY A 37 3.24 -3.97 2.21
C GLY A 37 3.71 -5.41 1.96
N HIS A 38 4.62 -5.92 2.79
CA HIS A 38 5.17 -7.28 2.69
C HIS A 38 4.35 -8.33 3.44
N PHE A 39 3.39 -7.93 4.29
CA PHE A 39 2.51 -8.89 4.97
C PHE A 39 1.43 -9.38 4.01
N ARG A 40 1.25 -10.71 3.90
CA ARG A 40 0.16 -11.30 3.10
C ARG A 40 -1.22 -10.83 3.58
N SER A 41 -1.39 -10.65 4.89
CA SER A 41 -2.65 -10.14 5.46
C SER A 41 -3.02 -8.74 4.97
N SER A 42 -2.03 -7.95 4.53
CA SER A 42 -2.26 -6.61 4.00
C SER A 42 -2.60 -6.60 2.49
N GLN A 43 -2.50 -7.74 1.79
CA GLN A 43 -2.77 -7.83 0.36
C GLN A 43 -4.18 -7.33 -0.02
N PRO A 44 -5.27 -7.68 0.68
CA PRO A 44 -6.61 -7.19 0.32
C PRO A 44 -6.73 -5.67 0.47
N PHE A 45 -6.09 -5.09 1.49
CA PHE A 45 -6.07 -3.65 1.70
C PHE A 45 -5.36 -2.94 0.55
N TRP A 46 -4.16 -3.39 0.20
CA TRP A 46 -3.39 -2.74 -0.85
C TRP A 46 -4.01 -2.91 -2.25
N ALA A 47 -4.60 -4.08 -2.53
CA ALA A 47 -5.36 -4.32 -3.75
C ALA A 47 -6.55 -3.35 -3.86
N ALA A 48 -7.30 -3.15 -2.77
CA ALA A 48 -8.44 -2.24 -2.76
C ALA A 48 -8.02 -0.78 -3.00
N ILE A 49 -6.97 -0.29 -2.34
CA ILE A 49 -6.57 1.11 -2.51
C ILE A 49 -5.93 1.39 -3.88
N GLY A 50 -5.24 0.39 -4.45
CA GLY A 50 -4.55 0.49 -5.73
C GLY A 50 -5.47 0.39 -6.94
N ALA A 51 -6.66 -0.20 -6.80
CA ALA A 51 -7.59 -0.44 -7.91
C ALA A 51 -7.92 0.81 -8.74
N ASN A 52 -7.99 1.98 -8.11
CA ASN A 52 -8.34 3.24 -8.76
C ASN A 52 -7.15 4.22 -8.89
N VAL A 53 -5.93 3.76 -8.63
CA VAL A 53 -4.73 4.60 -8.74
C VAL A 53 -3.95 4.20 -9.99
N PRO A 54 -3.66 5.11 -10.92
CA PRO A 54 -2.80 4.82 -12.07
C PRO A 54 -1.48 4.17 -11.62
N GLY A 55 -1.15 3.00 -12.18
CA GLY A 55 -0.02 2.16 -11.76
C GLY A 55 -0.34 1.12 -10.65
N GLY A 56 -1.58 1.04 -10.15
CA GLY A 56 -2.07 -0.02 -9.25
C GLY A 56 -1.42 -0.09 -7.86
N TYR A 57 -1.49 -1.24 -7.19
CA TYR A 57 -0.47 -1.61 -6.21
C TYR A 57 -0.18 -3.08 -6.44
N GLU A 58 1.08 -3.40 -6.71
CA GLU A 58 1.53 -4.78 -6.80
C GLU A 58 2.40 -5.06 -5.58
N GLN A 59 1.91 -5.97 -4.72
CA GLN A 59 2.70 -6.46 -3.60
C GLN A 59 3.93 -7.16 -4.17
N ARG A 60 5.11 -6.61 -3.92
CA ARG A 60 6.35 -7.32 -4.26
C ARG A 60 6.46 -8.58 -3.41
N GLY A 61 6.94 -9.66 -4.02
CA GLY A 61 7.28 -10.87 -3.28
C GLY A 61 8.24 -10.53 -2.15
N VAL A 62 8.07 -11.22 -1.01
CA VAL A 62 9.05 -11.15 0.07
C VAL A 62 10.41 -11.61 -0.47
N CYS A 63 11.49 -10.90 -0.11
CA CYS A 63 12.83 -11.37 -0.43
C CYS A 63 13.04 -12.77 0.17
N SER A 64 13.75 -13.65 -0.55
CA SER A 64 14.04 -15.03 -0.13
C SER A 64 14.71 -15.13 1.25
N HIS A 65 15.35 -14.06 1.73
CA HIS A 65 15.91 -13.96 3.08
C HIS A 65 14.86 -14.11 4.20
N VAL A 66 13.58 -13.90 3.92
CA VAL A 66 12.48 -14.00 4.90
C VAL A 66 11.95 -15.43 5.04
N THR A 67 12.26 -16.34 4.09
CA THR A 67 11.79 -17.74 4.11
C THR A 67 12.70 -18.72 4.85
N SER A 68 13.84 -18.28 5.37
CA SER A 68 14.71 -19.10 6.25
C SER A 68 14.47 -18.70 7.70
N SER A 69 13.58 -19.41 8.39
CA SER A 69 13.48 -19.46 9.86
C SER A 69 13.03 -20.85 10.28
#